data_AF-A0A960X990-F1
#
_entry.id   AF-A0A960X990-F1
#
_cell.length_a   1.000
_cell.length_b   1.000
_cell.length_c   1.000
_cell.angle_alpha   90.00
_cell.angle_beta   90.00
_cell.angle_gamma   90.00
#
_symmetry.space_group_name_H-M   'P 1'
#
loop_
_entity.id
_entity.type
_entity.pdbx_description
1 polymer ?
#
loop_
_entity_poly.entity_id
_entity_poly.type
_entity_poly.pdbx_seq_one_letter_code
_entity_poly.pdbx_strand_id
1 'polypeptide(L)'
;MTSNTTTTAERGLFFRLLLGPISLMGSLSLLILKTPENFFLAPFVMVLGMGLTAFFRLKGLLSSLVLLSALVVYRMLFSDAGSLWFFGAVFTVALSYVITLLTLEDVQEKFSDVKDALFDSFKEKEEKIFEVQEALKSQEKVLELSRVELVSETSKLKSLEAQFSKLSEEKKALEKAFHDRELSLKAWQDKAERFEREKKLETSKLEELYPLIERLEREKDLFENTVSRIQAELEQVQMELEQSQTELKAEKAKPAPEFKPEPAPEEPPKSESEWRRLWGMHRQLREQFEMKSSQLDQARKDLFTYQEEAATLKIALTELESEPAPELKVLTQELESLYKKIDDQEQEIEKLEALVKMD
;
A
#
# COMPACT_ATOMS: atom_id res chain seq x y z
N MET A 1 56.90 12.52 24.58
CA MET A 1 58.17 13.29 24.62
C MET A 1 58.89 13.08 25.96
N THR A 2 59.27 11.84 26.29
CA THR A 2 59.93 11.50 27.58
C THR A 2 61.09 10.50 27.40
N SER A 3 61.61 10.31 26.18
CA SER A 3 62.53 9.22 25.85
C SER A 3 64.03 9.56 25.91
N ASN A 4 64.44 10.77 26.31
CA ASN A 4 65.84 11.19 26.13
C ASN A 4 66.70 11.15 27.41
N THR A 5 66.12 11.06 28.61
CA THR A 5 66.87 11.13 29.87
C THR A 5 67.38 9.79 30.41
N THR A 6 66.86 8.65 29.92
CA THR A 6 67.33 7.31 30.32
C THR A 6 68.70 6.97 29.76
N THR A 7 69.06 7.54 28.62
CA THR A 7 70.27 7.19 27.87
C THR A 7 71.58 7.53 28.58
N THR A 8 71.62 8.55 29.45
CA THR A 8 72.85 8.94 30.16
C THR A 8 73.13 8.07 31.38
N ALA A 9 72.10 7.64 32.11
CA ALA A 9 72.25 6.76 33.27
C ALA A 9 72.61 5.32 32.87
N GLU A 10 72.03 4.83 31.77
CA GLU A 10 72.32 3.51 31.20
C GLU A 10 73.77 3.41 30.71
N ARG A 11 74.28 4.46 30.05
CA ARG A 11 75.69 4.54 29.62
C ARG A 11 76.65 4.48 30.80
N GLY A 12 76.33 5.17 31.90
CA GLY A 12 77.15 5.14 33.11
C GLY A 12 77.21 3.75 33.76
N LEU A 13 76.10 3.00 33.73
CA LEU A 13 76.04 1.66 34.28
C LEU A 13 76.79 0.63 33.41
N PHE A 14 76.67 0.73 32.08
CA PHE A 14 77.43 -0.12 31.16
C PHE A 14 78.94 0.09 31.31
N PHE A 15 79.37 1.35 31.47
CA PHE A 15 80.77 1.67 31.73
C PHE A 15 81.27 1.08 33.06
N ARG A 16 80.47 1.17 34.12
CA ARG A 16 80.80 0.57 35.44
C ARG A 16 80.87 -0.95 35.37
N LEU A 17 79.94 -1.60 34.67
CA LEU A 17 79.92 -3.05 34.48
C LEU A 17 81.18 -3.55 33.75
N LEU A 18 81.69 -2.78 32.79
CA LEU A 18 82.92 -3.12 32.05
C LEU A 18 84.19 -2.81 32.84
N LEU A 19 84.16 -1.88 33.80
CA LEU A 19 85.35 -1.41 34.51
C LEU A 19 86.05 -2.52 35.30
N GLY A 20 85.29 -3.39 35.97
CA GLY A 20 85.83 -4.53 36.74
C GLY A 20 86.58 -5.53 35.84
N PRO A 21 85.91 -6.13 34.83
CA PRO A 21 86.55 -7.03 33.87
C PRO A 21 87.74 -6.42 33.12
N ILE A 22 87.66 -5.16 32.71
CA ILE A 22 88.76 -4.47 32.02
C ILE A 22 89.97 -4.30 32.96
N SER A 23 89.73 -3.88 34.22
CA SER A 23 90.79 -3.74 35.23
C SER A 23 91.45 -5.09 35.56
N LEU A 24 90.66 -6.16 35.59
CA LEU A 24 91.14 -7.53 35.77
C LEU A 24 91.99 -7.98 34.58
N MET A 25 91.53 -7.77 33.35
CA MET A 25 92.30 -8.09 32.14
C MET A 25 93.61 -7.32 32.07
N GLY A 26 93.62 -6.05 32.48
CA GLY A 26 94.85 -5.26 32.59
C GLY A 26 95.82 -5.82 33.63
N SER A 27 95.31 -6.17 34.82
CA SER A 27 96.12 -6.78 35.89
C SER A 27 96.67 -8.15 35.50
N LEU A 28 95.87 -8.97 34.83
CA LEU A 28 96.25 -10.27 34.28
C LEU A 28 97.37 -10.13 33.25
N SER A 29 97.23 -9.17 32.34
CA SER A 29 98.23 -8.88 31.29
C SER A 29 99.57 -8.47 31.89
N LEU A 30 99.55 -7.63 32.94
CA LEU A 30 100.76 -7.21 33.64
C LEU A 30 101.45 -8.38 34.37
N LEU A 31 100.68 -9.29 34.99
CA LEU A 31 101.19 -10.50 35.63
C LEU A 31 101.85 -11.45 34.63
N ILE A 32 101.19 -11.68 33.50
CA ILE A 32 101.70 -12.50 32.41
C ILE A 32 103.06 -11.97 31.90
N LEU A 33 103.20 -10.65 31.74
CA LEU A 33 104.43 -10.04 31.21
C LEU A 33 105.60 -10.07 32.20
N LYS A 34 105.35 -10.02 33.52
CA LYS A 34 106.39 -9.83 34.53
C LYS A 34 106.89 -11.12 35.18
N THR A 35 106.07 -12.17 35.26
CA THR A 35 106.39 -13.40 35.99
C THR A 35 106.33 -14.66 35.11
N PRO A 36 107.39 -14.94 34.32
CA PRO A 36 107.40 -16.12 33.42
C PRO A 36 107.47 -17.45 34.18
N GLU A 37 108.09 -17.48 35.37
CA GLU A 37 108.37 -18.72 36.11
C GLU A 37 107.10 -19.41 36.64
N ASN A 38 106.02 -18.67 36.88
CA ASN A 38 104.73 -19.18 37.36
C ASN A 38 103.56 -18.75 36.44
N PHE A 39 103.81 -18.75 35.14
CA PHE A 39 102.91 -18.19 34.12
C PHE A 39 101.48 -18.73 34.18
N PHE A 40 101.28 -20.01 34.54
CA PHE A 40 99.95 -20.62 34.47
C PHE A 40 99.12 -20.50 35.75
N LEU A 41 99.76 -20.60 36.93
CA LEU A 41 99.01 -20.75 38.18
C LEU A 41 98.27 -19.47 38.58
N ALA A 42 98.93 -18.31 38.51
CA ALA A 42 98.32 -17.05 38.92
C ALA A 42 97.15 -16.65 37.99
N PRO A 43 97.30 -16.63 36.65
CA PRO A 43 96.17 -16.37 35.75
C PRO A 43 95.02 -17.34 35.91
N PHE A 44 95.31 -18.63 36.13
CA PHE A 44 94.28 -19.64 36.37
C PHE A 44 93.45 -19.34 37.62
N VAL A 45 94.11 -19.06 38.76
CA VAL A 45 93.44 -18.67 40.00
C VAL A 45 92.61 -17.39 39.82
N MET A 46 93.07 -16.48 38.95
CA MET A 46 92.34 -15.24 38.67
C MET A 46 91.09 -15.44 37.83
N VAL A 47 91.15 -16.25 36.78
CA VAL A 47 89.99 -16.59 35.96
C VAL A 47 88.99 -17.42 36.78
N LEU A 48 89.48 -18.38 37.56
CA LEU A 48 88.65 -19.18 38.46
C LEU A 48 87.95 -18.30 39.50
N GLY A 49 88.68 -17.37 40.13
CA GLY A 49 88.14 -16.42 41.09
C GLY A 49 87.07 -15.52 40.48
N MET A 50 87.28 -15.03 39.26
CA MET A 50 86.27 -14.26 38.51
C MET A 50 85.01 -15.09 38.27
N GLY A 51 85.14 -16.34 37.80
CA GLY A 51 84.01 -17.25 37.63
C GLY A 51 83.27 -17.48 38.94
N LEU A 52 83.98 -17.75 40.04
CA LEU A 52 83.38 -17.92 41.36
C LEU A 52 82.63 -16.66 41.82
N THR A 53 83.21 -15.47 41.66
CA THR A 53 82.55 -14.20 42.01
C THR A 53 81.29 -13.95 41.19
N ALA A 54 81.30 -14.30 39.90
CA ALA A 54 80.14 -14.14 39.02
C ALA A 54 79.00 -15.10 39.38
N PHE A 55 79.30 -16.36 39.68
CA PHE A 55 78.27 -17.37 39.98
C PHE A 55 77.78 -17.35 41.43
N PHE A 56 78.69 -17.20 42.41
CA PHE A 56 78.37 -17.35 43.83
C PHE A 56 78.34 -16.02 44.60
N ARG A 57 78.43 -14.87 43.92
CA ARG A 57 78.35 -13.51 44.48
C ARG A 57 79.29 -13.32 45.68
N LEU A 58 78.81 -12.87 46.83
CA LEU A 58 79.59 -12.65 48.05
C LEU A 58 80.34 -13.91 48.53
N LYS A 59 79.71 -15.10 48.44
CA LYS A 59 80.37 -16.37 48.79
C LYS A 59 81.50 -16.68 47.81
N GLY A 60 81.28 -16.36 46.54
CA GLY A 60 82.28 -16.44 45.49
C GLY A 60 83.46 -15.50 45.70
N LEU A 61 83.18 -14.25 46.09
CA LEU A 61 84.20 -13.25 46.44
C LEU A 61 85.06 -13.73 47.61
N LEU A 62 84.45 -14.16 48.71
CA LEU A 62 85.19 -14.68 49.87
C LEU A 62 86.07 -15.88 49.48
N SER A 63 85.53 -16.82 48.70
CA SER A 63 86.29 -17.97 48.17
C SER A 63 87.47 -17.52 47.29
N SER A 64 87.24 -16.56 46.39
CA SER A 64 88.29 -16.02 45.51
C SER A 64 89.39 -15.27 46.27
N LEU A 65 89.05 -14.56 47.35
CA LEU A 65 90.00 -13.87 48.22
C LEU A 65 90.86 -14.85 49.03
N VAL A 66 90.25 -15.95 49.50
CA VAL A 66 90.98 -17.03 50.17
C VAL A 66 91.98 -17.68 49.19
N LEU A 67 91.56 -17.95 47.96
CA LEU A 67 92.43 -18.49 46.92
C LEU A 67 93.59 -17.54 46.57
N LEU A 68 93.32 -16.24 46.43
CA LEU A 68 94.36 -15.23 46.21
C LEU A 68 95.32 -15.12 47.40
N SER A 69 94.81 -15.20 48.63
CA SER A 69 95.64 -15.16 49.84
C SER A 69 96.55 -16.38 49.92
N ALA A 70 96.02 -17.58 49.61
CA ALA A 70 96.81 -18.81 49.53
C ALA A 70 97.91 -18.71 48.45
N LEU A 71 97.60 -18.08 47.31
CA LEU A 71 98.57 -17.84 46.24
C LEU A 71 99.69 -16.87 46.68
N VAL A 72 99.37 -15.82 47.44
CA VAL A 72 100.36 -14.89 48.01
C VAL A 72 101.26 -15.59 49.02
N VAL A 73 100.70 -16.38 49.94
CA VAL A 73 101.47 -17.15 50.92
C VAL A 73 102.39 -18.14 50.21
N TYR A 74 101.86 -18.87 49.21
CA TYR A 74 102.67 -19.78 48.39
C TYR A 74 103.82 -19.04 47.72
N ARG A 75 103.59 -17.88 47.10
CA ARG A 75 104.66 -17.12 46.45
C ARG A 75 105.69 -16.58 47.44
N MET A 76 105.27 -16.10 48.62
CA MET A 76 106.17 -15.62 49.68
C MET A 76 107.08 -16.72 50.22
N LEU A 77 106.61 -17.97 50.30
CA LEU A 77 107.41 -19.08 50.83
C LEU A 77 108.45 -19.63 49.84
N PHE A 78 108.22 -19.51 48.54
CA PHE A 78 109.04 -20.15 47.51
C PHE A 78 109.81 -19.18 46.61
N SER A 79 109.75 -17.86 46.83
CA SER A 79 110.41 -16.87 45.97
C SER A 79 110.88 -15.63 46.73
N ASP A 80 112.21 -15.43 46.78
CA ASP A 80 112.85 -14.35 47.54
C ASP A 80 112.89 -12.99 46.82
N ALA A 81 112.53 -12.93 45.53
CA ALA A 81 112.61 -11.71 44.72
C ALA A 81 111.24 -11.25 44.19
N GLY A 82 110.87 -9.99 44.50
CA GLY A 82 109.72 -9.30 43.89
C GLY A 82 108.37 -9.42 44.61
N SER A 83 108.36 -9.81 45.89
CA SER A 83 107.14 -10.03 46.69
C SER A 83 106.19 -8.82 46.75
N LEU A 84 106.72 -7.61 46.85
CA LEU A 84 105.91 -6.38 46.95
C LEU A 84 105.15 -6.06 45.66
N TRP A 85 105.76 -6.30 44.50
CA TRP A 85 105.10 -6.09 43.20
C TRP A 85 103.96 -7.09 42.99
N PHE A 86 104.22 -8.37 43.31
CA PHE A 86 103.20 -9.42 43.21
C PHE A 86 102.03 -9.16 44.17
N PHE A 87 102.32 -8.71 45.39
CA PHE A 87 101.29 -8.30 46.35
C PHE A 87 100.42 -7.17 45.80
N GLY A 88 101.03 -6.14 45.19
CA GLY A 88 100.31 -5.07 44.52
C GLY A 88 99.38 -5.56 43.41
N ALA A 89 99.86 -6.48 42.56
CA ALA A 89 99.05 -7.07 41.49
C ALA A 89 97.91 -7.97 42.00
N VAL A 90 98.14 -8.76 43.06
CA VAL A 90 97.06 -9.54 43.69
C VAL A 90 96.03 -8.62 44.35
N PHE A 91 96.48 -7.52 44.97
CA PHE A 91 95.59 -6.53 45.56
C PHE A 91 94.71 -5.84 44.51
N THR A 92 95.26 -5.46 43.34
CA THR A 92 94.45 -4.87 42.25
C THR A 92 93.44 -5.86 41.69
N VAL A 93 93.77 -7.15 41.64
CA VAL A 93 92.83 -8.20 41.22
C VAL A 93 91.74 -8.40 42.27
N ALA A 94 92.08 -8.42 43.56
CA ALA A 94 91.10 -8.48 44.64
C ALA A 94 90.13 -7.29 44.59
N LEU A 95 90.63 -6.07 44.37
CA LEU A 95 89.79 -4.89 44.15
C LEU A 95 88.92 -5.02 42.90
N SER A 96 89.46 -5.59 41.81
CA SER A 96 88.69 -5.83 40.58
C SER A 96 87.52 -6.79 40.80
N TYR A 97 87.67 -7.81 41.67
CA TYR A 97 86.55 -8.67 42.07
C TYR A 97 85.49 -7.92 42.86
N VAL A 98 85.89 -7.07 43.82
CA VAL A 98 84.94 -6.25 44.60
C VAL A 98 84.16 -5.32 43.68
N ILE A 99 84.84 -4.63 42.76
CA ILE A 99 84.19 -3.76 41.76
C ILE A 99 83.22 -4.57 40.88
N THR A 100 83.64 -5.75 40.42
CA THR A 100 82.77 -6.62 39.60
C THR A 100 81.54 -7.08 40.37
N LEU A 101 81.67 -7.44 41.65
CA LEU A 101 80.54 -7.84 42.48
C LEU A 101 79.56 -6.69 42.70
N LEU A 102 80.04 -5.52 43.12
CA LEU A 102 79.20 -4.35 43.38
C LEU A 102 78.44 -3.91 42.12
N THR A 103 79.10 -3.96 40.96
CA THR A 103 78.46 -3.59 39.69
C THR A 103 77.42 -4.61 39.25
N LEU A 104 77.63 -5.91 39.50
CA LEU A 104 76.62 -6.95 39.24
C LEU A 104 75.39 -6.79 40.15
N GLU A 105 75.59 -6.44 41.42
CA GLU A 105 74.48 -6.17 42.36
C GLU A 105 73.66 -4.95 41.91
N ASP A 106 74.31 -3.83 41.56
CA ASP A 106 73.65 -2.62 41.03
C ASP A 106 72.85 -2.91 39.74
N VAL A 107 73.38 -3.72 38.83
CA VAL A 107 72.70 -4.09 37.58
C VAL A 107 71.47 -4.94 37.87
N GLN A 108 71.59 -5.88 38.80
CA GLN A 108 70.51 -6.79 39.14
C GLN A 108 69.34 -6.05 39.81
N GLU A 109 69.61 -5.12 40.73
CA GLU A 109 68.58 -4.29 41.37
C GLU A 109 67.79 -3.48 40.34
N LYS A 110 68.50 -2.81 39.42
CA LYS A 110 67.82 -2.07 38.34
C LYS A 110 67.09 -2.98 37.36
N PHE A 111 67.59 -4.19 37.12
CA PHE A 111 66.90 -5.15 36.27
C PHE A 111 65.62 -5.65 36.94
N SER A 112 65.59 -5.84 38.26
CA SER A 112 64.33 -6.10 38.98
C SER A 112 63.37 -4.92 38.86
N ASP A 113 63.82 -3.69 39.07
CA ASP A 113 62.96 -2.50 38.95
C ASP A 113 62.36 -2.36 37.55
N VAL A 114 63.16 -2.57 36.51
CA VAL A 114 62.69 -2.54 35.11
C VAL A 114 61.73 -3.69 34.82
N LYS A 115 62.01 -4.89 35.35
CA LYS A 115 61.14 -6.04 35.17
C LYS A 115 59.78 -5.82 35.84
N ASP A 116 59.77 -5.28 37.05
CA ASP A 116 58.55 -4.99 37.81
C ASP A 116 57.76 -3.86 37.12
N ALA A 117 58.43 -2.78 36.69
CA ALA A 117 57.79 -1.71 35.90
C ALA A 117 57.22 -2.21 34.57
N LEU A 118 57.92 -3.12 33.88
CA LEU A 118 57.41 -3.75 32.65
C LEU A 118 56.19 -4.63 32.94
N PHE A 119 56.23 -5.40 34.02
CA PHE A 119 55.12 -6.26 34.43
C PHE A 119 53.88 -5.44 34.81
N ASP A 120 54.06 -4.35 35.56
CA ASP A 120 52.98 -3.42 35.90
C ASP A 120 52.41 -2.76 34.63
N SER A 121 53.26 -2.33 33.71
CA SER A 121 52.81 -1.76 32.43
C SER A 121 52.08 -2.78 31.55
N PHE A 122 52.45 -4.05 31.64
CA PHE A 122 51.79 -5.14 30.93
C PHE A 122 50.42 -5.42 31.53
N LYS A 123 50.33 -5.48 32.87
CA LYS A 123 49.09 -5.65 33.61
C LYS A 123 48.10 -4.52 33.35
N GLU A 124 48.56 -3.27 33.35
CA GLU A 124 47.72 -2.11 33.00
C GLU A 124 47.19 -2.20 31.56
N LYS A 125 48.01 -2.64 30.60
CA LYS A 125 47.57 -2.83 29.22
C LYS A 125 46.59 -4.01 29.07
N GLU A 126 46.79 -5.08 29.82
CA GLU A 126 45.89 -6.23 29.84
C GLU A 126 44.51 -5.85 30.39
N GLU A 127 44.46 -5.05 31.46
CA GLU A 127 43.22 -4.49 32.00
C GLU A 127 42.51 -3.60 30.98
N LYS A 128 43.23 -2.70 30.30
CA LYS A 128 42.67 -1.86 29.22
C LYS A 128 42.15 -2.69 28.04
N ILE A 129 42.85 -3.77 27.66
CA ILE A 129 42.38 -4.67 26.61
C ILE A 129 41.07 -5.35 27.03
N PHE A 130 40.97 -5.77 28.29
CA PHE A 130 39.75 -6.36 28.83
C PHE A 130 38.58 -5.37 28.82
N GLU A 131 38.79 -4.13 29.30
CA GLU A 131 37.78 -3.07 29.28
C GLU A 131 37.30 -2.76 27.86
N VAL A 132 38.23 -2.67 26.89
CA VAL A 132 37.88 -2.44 25.48
C VAL A 132 37.11 -3.62 24.89
N GLN A 133 37.45 -4.86 25.23
CA GLN A 133 36.70 -6.04 24.78
C GLN A 133 35.28 -6.08 25.37
N GLU A 134 35.12 -5.70 26.63
CA GLU A 134 33.80 -5.62 27.27
C GLU A 134 32.95 -4.50 26.66
N ALA A 135 33.54 -3.33 26.43
CA ALA A 135 32.88 -2.21 25.74
C ALA A 135 32.45 -2.62 24.32
N LEU A 136 33.31 -3.31 23.57
CA LEU A 136 33.00 -3.78 22.21
C LEU A 136 31.85 -4.79 22.21
N LYS A 137 31.84 -5.76 23.15
CA LYS A 137 30.72 -6.70 23.32
C LYS A 137 29.42 -5.99 23.69
N SER A 138 29.48 -4.93 24.48
CA SER A 138 28.30 -4.14 24.84
C SER A 138 27.74 -3.39 23.61
N GLN A 139 28.61 -2.82 22.76
CA GLN A 139 28.20 -2.17 21.52
C GLN A 139 27.62 -3.14 20.51
N GLU A 140 28.19 -4.35 20.38
CA GLU A 140 27.64 -5.41 19.51
C GLU A 140 26.20 -5.75 19.89
N LYS A 141 25.90 -5.88 21.19
CA LYS A 141 24.53 -6.13 21.68
C LYS A 141 23.57 -4.98 21.35
N VAL A 142 24.02 -3.72 21.50
CA VAL A 142 23.20 -2.54 21.16
C VAL A 142 22.90 -2.51 19.65
N LEU A 143 23.91 -2.80 18.82
CA LEU A 143 23.74 -2.88 17.37
C LEU A 143 22.80 -4.03 16.96
N GLU A 144 22.87 -5.17 17.65
CA GLU A 144 21.98 -6.31 17.41
C GLU A 144 20.52 -5.97 17.74
N LEU A 145 20.27 -5.31 18.88
CA LEU A 145 18.93 -4.83 19.23
C LEU A 145 18.39 -3.83 18.21
N SER A 146 19.19 -2.83 17.82
CA SER A 146 18.80 -1.86 16.79
C SER A 146 18.51 -2.53 15.44
N ARG A 147 19.25 -3.58 15.07
CA ARG A 147 18.99 -4.35 13.86
C ARG A 147 17.65 -5.08 13.91
N VAL A 148 17.30 -5.68 15.05
CA VAL A 148 16.00 -6.34 15.24
C VAL A 148 14.85 -5.33 15.16
N GLU A 149 15.01 -4.16 15.77
CA GLU A 149 14.03 -3.07 15.69
C GLU A 149 13.82 -2.60 14.24
N LEU A 150 14.90 -2.33 13.49
CA LEU A 150 14.84 -1.93 12.08
C LEU A 150 14.15 -2.98 11.20
N VAL A 151 14.39 -4.27 11.45
CA VAL A 151 13.70 -5.36 10.74
C VAL A 151 12.20 -5.36 11.06
N SER A 152 11.83 -5.09 12.31
CA SER A 152 10.43 -5.00 12.72
C SER A 152 9.71 -3.78 12.13
N GLU A 153 10.39 -2.63 12.00
CA GLU A 153 9.84 -1.44 11.35
C GLU A 153 9.70 -1.66 9.85
N THR A 154 10.68 -2.32 9.23
CA THR A 154 10.63 -2.67 7.81
C THR A 154 9.44 -3.60 7.51
N SER A 155 9.12 -4.55 8.39
CA SER A 155 7.94 -5.41 8.21
C SER A 155 6.63 -4.65 8.40
N LYS A 156 6.56 -3.72 9.36
CA LYS A 156 5.42 -2.80 9.52
C LYS A 156 5.21 -1.94 8.27
N LEU A 157 6.27 -1.34 7.73
CA LEU A 157 6.20 -0.53 6.52
C LEU A 157 5.69 -1.34 5.31
N LYS A 158 6.18 -2.58 5.12
CA LYS A 158 5.66 -3.47 4.07
C LYS A 158 4.18 -3.79 4.23
N SER A 159 3.72 -3.98 5.47
CA SER A 159 2.30 -4.22 5.74
C SER A 159 1.44 -2.99 5.42
N LEU A 160 1.96 -1.79 5.73
CA LEU A 160 1.29 -0.51 5.47
C LEU A 160 1.26 -0.19 3.97
N GLU A 161 2.33 -0.51 3.23
CA GLU A 161 2.39 -0.43 1.77
C GLU A 161 1.33 -1.36 1.13
N ALA A 162 1.17 -2.57 1.65
CA ALA A 162 0.13 -3.50 1.19
C ALA A 162 -1.30 -3.03 1.52
N GLN A 163 -1.49 -2.30 2.62
CA GLN A 163 -2.78 -1.66 2.90
C GLN A 163 -3.04 -0.47 1.97
N PHE A 164 -2.01 0.33 1.69
CA PHE A 164 -2.12 1.47 0.77
C PHE A 164 -2.40 1.03 -0.66
N SER A 165 -1.81 -0.06 -1.13
CA SER A 165 -2.11 -0.62 -2.44
C SER A 165 -3.57 -1.09 -2.55
N LYS A 166 -4.08 -1.79 -1.52
CA LYS A 166 -5.51 -2.18 -1.45
C LYS A 166 -6.44 -0.96 -1.46
N LEU A 167 -6.19 0.04 -0.62
CA LEU A 167 -6.98 1.27 -0.61
C LEU A 167 -6.92 2.01 -1.95
N SER A 168 -5.77 1.99 -2.62
CA SER A 168 -5.64 2.58 -3.96
C SER A 168 -6.45 1.82 -5.02
N GLU A 169 -6.58 0.50 -4.91
CA GLU A 169 -7.42 -0.31 -5.79
C GLU A 169 -8.91 -0.09 -5.51
N GLU A 170 -9.31 -0.06 -4.24
CA GLU A 170 -10.67 0.25 -3.81
C GLU A 170 -11.11 1.65 -4.27
N LYS A 171 -10.23 2.65 -4.13
CA LYS A 171 -10.49 4.00 -4.64
C LYS A 171 -10.73 4.00 -6.15
N LYS A 172 -9.90 3.30 -6.93
CA LYS A 172 -10.08 3.19 -8.39
C LYS A 172 -11.38 2.46 -8.75
N ALA A 173 -11.78 1.45 -7.99
CA ALA A 173 -13.05 0.76 -8.19
C ALA A 173 -14.24 1.69 -7.89
N LEU A 174 -14.15 2.47 -6.81
CA LEU A 174 -15.18 3.44 -6.44
C LEU A 174 -15.30 4.58 -7.47
N GLU A 175 -14.18 5.09 -7.98
CA GLU A 175 -14.16 6.11 -9.05
C GLU A 175 -14.85 5.60 -10.33
N LYS A 176 -14.62 4.33 -10.70
CA LYS A 176 -15.33 3.70 -11.82
C LYS A 176 -16.83 3.57 -11.55
N ALA A 177 -17.22 3.08 -10.38
CA ALA A 177 -18.62 2.94 -10.01
C ALA A 177 -19.35 4.30 -9.98
N PHE A 178 -18.66 5.36 -9.55
CA PHE A 178 -19.18 6.72 -9.58
C PHE A 178 -19.39 7.21 -11.02
N HIS A 179 -18.41 6.96 -11.91
CA HIS A 179 -18.52 7.31 -13.32
C HIS A 179 -19.68 6.58 -14.01
N ASP A 180 -19.82 5.26 -13.78
CA ASP A 180 -20.90 4.45 -14.32
C ASP A 180 -22.27 4.95 -13.82
N ARG A 181 -22.35 5.33 -12.54
CA ARG A 181 -23.56 5.91 -11.96
C ARG A 181 -23.89 7.27 -12.58
N GLU A 182 -22.89 8.11 -12.83
CA GLU A 182 -23.07 9.41 -13.51
C GLU A 182 -23.61 9.22 -14.94
N LEU A 183 -23.08 8.25 -15.69
CA LEU A 183 -23.59 7.88 -17.02
C LEU A 183 -25.03 7.37 -16.95
N SER A 184 -25.35 6.53 -15.96
CA SER A 184 -26.72 6.04 -15.76
C SER A 184 -27.69 7.18 -15.45
N LEU A 185 -27.29 8.14 -14.61
CA LEU A 185 -28.12 9.30 -14.26
C LEU A 185 -28.38 10.19 -15.48
N LYS A 186 -27.38 10.41 -16.33
CA LYS A 186 -27.56 11.13 -17.61
C LYS A 186 -28.55 10.40 -18.53
N ALA A 187 -28.45 9.08 -18.65
CA ALA A 187 -29.40 8.30 -19.43
C ALA A 187 -30.84 8.40 -18.90
N TRP A 188 -31.01 8.41 -17.57
CA TRP A 188 -32.32 8.62 -16.93
C TRP A 188 -32.86 10.03 -17.14
N GLN A 189 -32.00 11.05 -17.09
CA GLN A 189 -32.37 12.44 -17.41
C GLN A 189 -32.83 12.57 -18.86
N ASP A 190 -32.07 12.02 -19.81
CA ASP A 190 -32.44 12.00 -21.23
C ASP A 190 -33.79 11.29 -21.46
N LYS A 191 -34.03 10.18 -20.75
CA LYS A 191 -35.30 9.45 -20.81
C LYS A 191 -36.45 10.28 -20.24
N ALA A 192 -36.24 10.95 -19.11
CA ALA A 192 -37.24 11.83 -18.51
C ALA A 192 -37.59 13.01 -19.44
N GLU A 193 -36.59 13.62 -20.09
CA GLU A 193 -36.83 14.67 -21.08
C GLU A 193 -37.63 14.17 -22.29
N ARG A 194 -37.34 12.97 -22.78
CA ARG A 194 -38.12 12.36 -23.88
C ARG A 194 -39.58 12.16 -23.49
N PHE A 195 -39.84 11.61 -22.30
CA PHE A 195 -41.20 11.47 -21.80
C PHE A 195 -41.90 12.81 -21.61
N GLU A 196 -41.19 13.85 -21.18
CA GLU A 196 -41.79 15.18 -21.05
C GLU A 196 -42.17 15.76 -22.43
N ARG A 197 -41.35 15.54 -23.46
CA ARG A 197 -41.66 15.93 -24.84
C ARG A 197 -42.84 15.14 -25.40
N GLU A 198 -42.89 13.83 -25.18
CA GLU A 198 -44.01 12.97 -25.58
C GLU A 198 -45.31 13.40 -24.91
N LYS A 199 -45.28 13.63 -23.60
CA LYS A 199 -46.42 14.15 -22.84
C LYS A 199 -46.91 15.47 -23.41
N LYS A 200 -46.01 16.42 -23.72
CA LYS A 200 -46.37 17.71 -24.34
C LYS A 200 -47.02 17.54 -25.72
N LEU A 201 -46.53 16.59 -26.52
CA LEU A 201 -47.10 16.26 -27.82
C LEU A 201 -48.50 15.66 -27.67
N GLU A 202 -48.70 14.73 -26.73
CA GLU A 202 -50.01 14.13 -26.45
C GLU A 202 -51.00 15.15 -25.90
N THR A 203 -50.58 16.06 -25.01
CA THR A 203 -51.44 17.15 -24.55
C THR A 203 -51.83 18.08 -25.70
N SER A 204 -50.92 18.40 -26.62
CA SER A 204 -51.24 19.18 -27.82
C SER A 204 -52.25 18.46 -28.72
N LYS A 205 -52.12 17.14 -28.92
CA LYS A 205 -53.09 16.34 -29.67
C LYS A 205 -54.46 16.33 -29.00
N LEU A 206 -54.51 16.22 -27.67
CA LEU A 206 -55.76 16.32 -26.90
C LEU A 206 -56.42 17.69 -27.09
N GLU A 207 -55.64 18.77 -26.98
CA GLU A 207 -56.10 20.14 -27.24
C GLU A 207 -56.66 20.32 -28.66
N GLU A 208 -56.09 19.66 -29.67
CA GLU A 208 -56.60 19.64 -31.04
C GLU A 208 -57.90 18.82 -31.20
N LEU A 209 -58.08 17.75 -30.43
CA LEU A 209 -59.27 16.89 -30.48
C LEU A 209 -60.49 17.54 -29.80
N TYR A 210 -60.31 18.33 -28.75
CA TYR A 210 -61.40 19.02 -28.05
C TYR A 210 -62.33 19.84 -28.97
N PRO A 211 -61.84 20.75 -29.84
CA PRO A 211 -62.71 21.52 -30.73
C PRO A 211 -63.38 20.64 -31.80
N LEU A 212 -62.78 19.50 -32.18
CA LEU A 212 -63.41 18.55 -33.09
C LEU A 212 -64.58 17.82 -32.42
N ILE A 213 -64.42 17.41 -31.16
CA ILE A 213 -65.51 16.83 -30.37
C ILE A 213 -66.65 17.84 -30.23
N GLU A 214 -66.33 19.09 -29.86
CA GLU A 214 -67.34 20.15 -29.72
C GLU A 214 -68.08 20.43 -31.05
N ARG A 215 -67.37 20.38 -32.19
CA ARG A 215 -67.99 20.51 -33.51
C ARG A 215 -68.93 19.35 -33.82
N LEU A 216 -68.50 18.12 -33.54
CA LEU A 216 -69.32 16.92 -33.76
C LEU A 216 -70.55 16.89 -32.86
N GLU A 217 -70.45 17.38 -31.61
CA GLU A 217 -71.59 17.53 -30.71
C GLU A 217 -72.61 18.54 -31.27
N ARG A 218 -72.16 19.70 -31.75
CA ARG A 218 -73.06 20.68 -32.41
C ARG A 218 -73.72 20.11 -33.66
N GLU A 219 -72.96 19.36 -34.48
CA GLU A 219 -73.52 18.70 -35.67
C GLU A 219 -74.55 17.64 -35.28
N LYS A 220 -74.27 16.85 -34.24
CA LYS A 220 -75.21 15.88 -33.67
C LYS A 220 -76.50 16.56 -33.21
N ASP A 221 -76.42 17.66 -32.47
CA ASP A 221 -77.60 18.41 -32.01
C ASP A 221 -78.42 18.95 -33.19
N LEU A 222 -77.77 19.44 -34.25
CA LEU A 222 -78.44 19.84 -35.48
C LEU A 222 -79.15 18.65 -36.14
N PHE A 223 -78.48 17.50 -36.24
CA PHE A 223 -79.08 16.29 -36.78
C PHE A 223 -80.28 15.83 -35.96
N GLU A 224 -80.17 15.75 -34.63
CA GLU A 224 -81.28 15.41 -33.74
C GLU A 224 -82.47 16.36 -33.93
N ASN A 225 -82.24 17.67 -34.01
CA ASN A 225 -83.28 18.66 -34.30
C ASN A 225 -83.94 18.42 -35.67
N THR A 226 -83.17 18.11 -36.71
CA THR A 226 -83.74 17.80 -38.04
C THR A 226 -84.55 16.51 -38.03
N VAL A 227 -84.10 15.49 -37.30
CA VAL A 227 -84.83 14.23 -37.14
C VAL A 227 -86.14 14.47 -36.40
N SER A 228 -86.14 15.23 -35.30
CA SER A 228 -87.37 15.60 -34.60
C SER A 228 -88.33 16.41 -35.47
N ARG A 229 -87.83 17.31 -36.31
CA ARG A 229 -88.66 18.06 -37.27
C ARG A 229 -89.30 17.12 -38.31
N ILE A 230 -88.51 16.23 -38.90
CA ILE A 230 -89.00 15.25 -39.88
C ILE A 230 -90.02 14.30 -39.22
N GLN A 231 -89.80 13.89 -37.97
CA GLN A 231 -90.77 13.08 -37.21
C GLN A 231 -92.09 13.82 -37.01
N ALA A 232 -92.06 15.11 -36.65
CA ALA A 232 -93.26 15.92 -36.52
C ALA A 232 -93.98 16.13 -37.86
N GLU A 233 -93.24 16.39 -38.95
CA GLU A 233 -93.79 16.46 -40.31
C GLU A 233 -94.43 15.11 -40.71
N LEU A 234 -93.80 13.98 -40.36
CA LEU A 234 -94.32 12.64 -40.62
C LEU A 234 -95.62 12.38 -39.84
N GLU A 235 -95.67 12.73 -38.56
CA GLU A 235 -96.88 12.63 -37.73
C GLU A 235 -98.01 13.51 -38.28
N GLN A 236 -97.69 14.72 -38.74
CA GLN A 236 -98.67 15.60 -39.39
C GLN A 236 -99.22 14.97 -40.67
N VAL A 237 -98.35 14.47 -41.55
CA VAL A 237 -98.77 13.80 -42.79
C VAL A 237 -99.58 12.53 -42.49
N GLN A 238 -99.24 11.79 -41.44
CA GLN A 238 -100.05 10.65 -40.99
C GLN A 238 -101.45 11.09 -40.53
N MET A 239 -101.56 12.17 -39.77
CA MET A 239 -102.86 12.75 -39.38
C MET A 239 -103.66 13.22 -40.61
N GLU A 240 -103.03 13.90 -41.56
CA GLU A 240 -103.67 14.34 -42.82
C GLU A 240 -104.13 13.14 -43.67
N LEU A 241 -103.34 12.06 -43.69
CA LEU A 241 -103.69 10.82 -44.38
C LEU A 241 -104.87 10.12 -43.69
N GLU A 242 -104.89 10.05 -42.35
CA GLU A 242 -106.01 9.51 -41.59
C GLU A 242 -107.28 10.33 -41.79
N GLN A 243 -107.19 11.67 -41.79
CA GLN A 243 -108.29 12.56 -42.13
C GLN A 243 -108.80 12.29 -43.54
N SER A 244 -107.91 12.26 -44.54
CA SER A 244 -108.28 11.96 -45.94
C SER A 244 -108.89 10.56 -46.08
N GLN A 245 -108.43 9.57 -45.30
CA GLN A 245 -109.04 8.24 -45.27
C GLN A 245 -110.42 8.24 -44.61
N THR A 246 -110.64 9.05 -43.57
CA THR A 246 -111.98 9.22 -42.97
C THR A 246 -112.93 9.97 -43.91
N GLU A 247 -112.43 10.95 -44.66
CA GLU A 247 -113.17 11.66 -45.72
C GLU A 247 -113.52 10.73 -46.88
N LEU A 248 -112.59 9.89 -47.35
CA LEU A 248 -112.86 8.84 -48.35
C LEU A 248 -113.86 7.78 -47.86
N LYS A 249 -113.87 7.47 -46.56
CA LYS A 249 -114.87 6.58 -45.96
C LYS A 249 -116.24 7.28 -45.83
N ALA A 250 -116.27 8.61 -45.65
CA ALA A 250 -117.50 9.41 -45.67
C ALA A 250 -118.03 9.65 -47.09
N GLU A 251 -117.15 9.74 -48.09
CA GLU A 251 -117.50 9.94 -49.49
C GLU A 251 -117.97 8.65 -50.19
N LYS A 252 -117.55 7.48 -49.68
CA LYS A 252 -118.06 6.15 -50.09
C LYS A 252 -119.48 5.81 -49.58
N ALA A 253 -120.20 6.75 -48.98
CA ALA A 253 -121.59 6.59 -48.52
C ALA A 253 -122.66 7.14 -49.51
N LYS A 254 -122.33 7.33 -50.79
CA LYS A 254 -123.31 7.63 -51.87
C LYS A 254 -123.24 6.58 -53.00
N PRO A 255 -124.39 6.09 -53.51
CA PRO A 255 -124.44 4.91 -54.37
C PRO A 255 -124.10 5.21 -55.84
N ALA A 256 -123.52 4.20 -56.50
CA ALA A 256 -122.91 4.18 -57.83
C ALA A 256 -123.84 4.46 -59.03
N PRO A 257 -123.26 4.74 -60.21
CA PRO A 257 -123.48 3.79 -61.32
C PRO A 257 -122.22 3.48 -62.18
N GLU A 258 -122.15 2.20 -62.55
CA GLU A 258 -121.73 1.58 -63.83
C GLU A 258 -120.43 1.97 -64.60
N PHE A 259 -119.55 0.94 -64.68
CA PHE A 259 -118.91 0.37 -65.89
C PHE A 259 -117.70 1.06 -66.56
N LYS A 260 -116.50 0.47 -66.38
CA LYS A 260 -115.64 -0.18 -67.42
C LYS A 260 -114.29 -0.63 -66.82
N PRO A 261 -113.76 -1.83 -67.19
CA PRO A 261 -112.45 -2.29 -66.73
C PRO A 261 -111.34 -1.88 -67.71
N GLU A 262 -110.34 -1.13 -67.26
CA GLU A 262 -109.07 -0.90 -67.98
C GLU A 262 -108.06 -0.20 -67.04
N PRO A 263 -106.74 -0.25 -67.34
CA PRO A 263 -105.83 -1.33 -66.95
C PRO A 263 -104.79 -0.85 -65.93
N ALA A 264 -103.96 -1.78 -65.44
CA ALA A 264 -102.82 -1.49 -64.58
C ALA A 264 -101.92 -0.39 -65.16
N PRO A 265 -101.44 0.59 -64.36
CA PRO A 265 -100.36 1.46 -64.78
C PRO A 265 -99.04 0.70 -64.64
N GLU A 266 -98.78 -0.18 -65.61
CA GLU A 266 -97.43 -0.35 -66.13
C GLU A 266 -97.11 0.90 -66.96
N GLU A 267 -96.61 1.95 -66.32
CA GLU A 267 -95.83 2.98 -67.02
C GLU A 267 -94.35 2.72 -66.74
N PRO A 268 -93.62 2.03 -67.64
CA PRO A 268 -92.18 2.22 -67.73
C PRO A 268 -91.92 3.71 -68.08
N PRO A 269 -90.85 4.34 -67.53
CA PRO A 269 -90.57 5.75 -67.76
C PRO A 269 -90.49 6.04 -69.28
N LYS A 270 -91.26 7.04 -69.70
CA LYS A 270 -91.54 7.40 -71.11
C LYS A 270 -90.38 8.10 -71.82
N SER A 271 -89.15 7.92 -71.34
CA SER A 271 -87.98 8.14 -72.18
C SER A 271 -86.87 7.17 -71.80
N GLU A 272 -86.24 6.57 -72.80
CA GLU A 272 -85.07 5.71 -72.62
C GLU A 272 -83.95 6.44 -71.84
N SER A 273 -83.95 7.77 -71.87
CA SER A 273 -83.03 8.62 -71.10
C SER A 273 -83.36 8.67 -69.61
N GLU A 274 -84.63 8.67 -69.19
CA GLU A 274 -85.02 8.62 -67.77
C GLU A 274 -84.72 7.26 -67.13
N TRP A 275 -84.95 6.16 -67.85
CA TRP A 275 -84.59 4.81 -67.36
C TRP A 275 -83.07 4.69 -67.22
N ARG A 276 -82.30 5.14 -68.23
CA ARG A 276 -80.83 5.17 -68.15
C ARG A 276 -80.32 6.07 -67.03
N ARG A 277 -80.99 7.20 -66.75
CA ARG A 277 -80.65 8.10 -65.65
C ARG A 277 -80.93 7.46 -64.28
N LEU A 278 -82.12 6.89 -64.09
CA LEU A 278 -82.49 6.19 -62.85
C LEU A 278 -81.60 4.98 -62.59
N TRP A 279 -81.27 4.20 -63.63
CA TRP A 279 -80.35 3.08 -63.51
C TRP A 279 -78.92 3.53 -63.23
N GLY A 280 -78.48 4.64 -63.84
CA GLY A 280 -77.20 5.29 -63.53
C GLY A 280 -77.12 5.73 -62.07
N MET A 281 -78.18 6.36 -61.54
CA MET A 281 -78.28 6.74 -60.13
C MET A 281 -78.30 5.53 -59.20
N HIS A 282 -79.10 4.51 -59.51
CA HIS A 282 -79.17 3.28 -58.72
C HIS A 282 -77.81 2.56 -58.69
N ARG A 283 -77.11 2.52 -59.83
CA ARG A 283 -75.75 1.98 -59.92
C ARG A 283 -74.76 2.79 -59.07
N GLN A 284 -74.79 4.12 -59.16
CA GLN A 284 -73.94 4.99 -58.33
C GLN A 284 -74.23 4.82 -56.83
N LEU A 285 -75.50 4.74 -56.44
CA LEU A 285 -75.90 4.47 -55.06
C LEU A 285 -75.38 3.10 -54.60
N ARG A 286 -75.50 2.07 -55.42
CA ARG A 286 -74.97 0.73 -55.11
C ARG A 286 -73.45 0.76 -54.95
N GLU A 287 -72.74 1.40 -55.87
CA GLU A 287 -71.27 1.57 -55.79
C GLU A 287 -70.88 2.35 -54.51
N GLN A 288 -71.63 3.38 -54.12
CA GLN A 288 -71.42 4.10 -52.86
C GLN A 288 -71.71 3.25 -51.61
N PHE A 289 -72.76 2.43 -51.63
CA PHE A 289 -73.08 1.53 -50.52
C PHE A 289 -72.03 0.43 -50.40
N GLU A 290 -71.57 -0.16 -51.50
CA GLU A 290 -70.49 -1.15 -51.50
C GLU A 290 -69.18 -0.55 -50.98
N MET A 291 -68.83 0.67 -51.41
CA MET A 291 -67.64 1.37 -50.92
C MET A 291 -67.75 1.71 -49.42
N LYS A 292 -68.89 2.24 -48.96
CA LYS A 292 -69.12 2.54 -47.54
C LYS A 292 -69.16 1.27 -46.68
N SER A 293 -69.74 0.18 -47.18
CA SER A 293 -69.75 -1.11 -46.49
C SER A 293 -68.32 -1.63 -46.34
N SER A 294 -67.51 -1.56 -47.40
CA SER A 294 -66.10 -1.95 -47.36
C SER A 294 -65.29 -1.09 -46.38
N GLN A 295 -65.54 0.23 -46.33
CA GLN A 295 -64.89 1.13 -45.38
C GLN A 295 -65.31 0.82 -43.93
N LEU A 296 -66.58 0.52 -43.71
CA LEU A 296 -67.11 0.15 -42.39
C LEU A 296 -66.53 -1.18 -41.91
N ASP A 297 -66.39 -2.16 -42.80
CA ASP A 297 -65.75 -3.44 -42.48
C ASP A 297 -64.24 -3.28 -42.20
N GLN A 298 -63.55 -2.39 -42.90
CA GLN A 298 -62.15 -2.07 -42.60
C GLN A 298 -62.04 -1.37 -41.25
N ALA A 299 -62.87 -0.36 -40.97
CA ALA A 299 -62.88 0.35 -39.70
C ALA A 299 -63.19 -0.60 -38.52
N ARG A 300 -64.06 -1.60 -38.71
CA ARG A 300 -64.30 -2.64 -37.70
C ARG A 300 -63.08 -3.50 -37.43
N LYS A 301 -62.33 -3.88 -38.47
CA LYS A 301 -61.08 -4.63 -38.32
C LYS A 301 -60.03 -3.80 -37.58
N ASP A 302 -59.86 -2.55 -37.97
CA ASP A 302 -58.89 -1.64 -37.34
C ASP A 302 -59.25 -1.39 -35.86
N LEU A 303 -60.53 -1.22 -35.55
CA LEU A 303 -61.01 -1.06 -34.17
C LEU A 303 -60.76 -2.32 -33.33
N PHE A 304 -60.93 -3.51 -33.91
CA PHE A 304 -60.62 -4.76 -33.25
C PHE A 304 -59.11 -4.90 -32.97
N THR A 305 -58.25 -4.57 -33.94
CA THR A 305 -56.79 -4.60 -33.73
C THR A 305 -56.33 -3.59 -32.68
N TYR A 306 -56.89 -2.37 -32.66
CA TYR A 306 -56.56 -1.38 -31.64
C TYR A 306 -57.03 -1.79 -30.25
N GLN A 307 -58.17 -2.48 -30.12
CA GLN A 307 -58.63 -3.02 -28.85
C GLN A 307 -57.69 -4.14 -28.34
N GLU A 308 -57.19 -4.99 -29.25
CA GLU A 308 -56.24 -6.04 -28.91
C GLU A 308 -54.87 -5.47 -28.49
N GLU A 309 -54.37 -4.46 -29.21
CA GLU A 309 -53.16 -3.71 -28.84
C GLU A 309 -53.32 -2.99 -27.49
N ALA A 310 -54.46 -2.33 -27.26
CA ALA A 310 -54.72 -1.67 -25.98
C ALA A 310 -54.81 -2.68 -24.82
N ALA A 311 -55.38 -3.86 -25.05
CA ALA A 311 -55.46 -4.92 -24.04
C ALA A 311 -54.06 -5.50 -23.72
N THR A 312 -53.24 -5.75 -24.73
CA THR A 312 -51.86 -6.24 -24.54
C THR A 312 -50.98 -5.22 -23.83
N LEU A 313 -51.07 -3.93 -24.19
CA LEU A 313 -50.38 -2.86 -23.48
C LEU A 313 -50.83 -2.71 -22.03
N LYS A 314 -52.14 -2.88 -21.76
CA LYS A 314 -52.66 -2.85 -20.39
C LYS A 314 -52.11 -4.01 -19.55
N ILE A 315 -52.01 -5.21 -20.12
CA ILE A 315 -51.39 -6.37 -19.47
C ILE A 315 -49.91 -6.06 -19.16
N ALA A 316 -49.15 -5.58 -20.15
CA ALA A 316 -47.74 -5.23 -19.98
C ALA A 316 -47.52 -4.13 -18.92
N LEU A 317 -48.39 -3.11 -18.87
CA LEU A 317 -48.36 -2.09 -17.82
C LEU A 317 -48.65 -2.69 -16.44
N THR A 318 -49.66 -3.55 -16.32
CA THR A 318 -49.96 -4.21 -15.03
C THR A 318 -48.83 -5.13 -14.58
N GLU A 319 -48.14 -5.83 -15.51
CA GLU A 319 -46.96 -6.62 -15.18
C GLU A 319 -45.82 -5.73 -14.67
N LEU A 320 -45.57 -4.59 -15.34
CA LEU A 320 -44.57 -3.60 -14.91
C LEU A 320 -44.87 -2.96 -13.55
N GLU A 321 -46.15 -2.73 -13.23
CA GLU A 321 -46.58 -2.16 -11.95
C GLU A 321 -46.59 -3.19 -10.81
N SER A 322 -46.87 -4.46 -11.13
CA SER A 322 -47.02 -5.52 -10.12
C SER A 322 -45.69 -6.03 -9.57
N GLU A 323 -44.59 -5.89 -10.32
CA GLU A 323 -43.26 -6.30 -9.87
C GLU A 323 -42.27 -5.13 -9.96
N PRO A 324 -41.87 -4.51 -8.82
CA PRO A 324 -40.66 -3.70 -8.83
C PRO A 324 -39.53 -4.63 -9.25
N ALA A 325 -38.86 -4.27 -10.36
CA ALA A 325 -37.86 -5.11 -11.02
C ALA A 325 -36.97 -5.78 -9.96
N PRO A 326 -36.72 -7.10 -10.04
CA PRO A 326 -35.92 -7.80 -9.05
C PRO A 326 -34.56 -7.13 -8.84
N GLU A 327 -34.02 -6.50 -9.90
CA GLU A 327 -32.82 -5.67 -9.87
C GLU A 327 -32.95 -4.44 -8.96
N LEU A 328 -34.11 -3.76 -8.96
CA LEU A 328 -34.38 -2.62 -8.06
C LEU A 328 -34.44 -3.07 -6.60
N LYS A 329 -34.99 -4.24 -6.30
CA LYS A 329 -34.98 -4.81 -4.94
C LYS A 329 -33.57 -5.17 -4.48
N VAL A 330 -32.75 -5.75 -5.36
CA VAL A 330 -31.35 -6.06 -5.05
C VAL A 330 -30.56 -4.77 -4.83
N LEU A 331 -30.74 -3.76 -5.70
CA LEU A 331 -30.08 -2.46 -5.57
C LEU A 331 -30.50 -1.70 -4.31
N THR A 332 -31.78 -1.74 -3.91
CA THR A 332 -32.21 -1.13 -2.64
C THR A 332 -31.61 -1.85 -1.43
N GLN A 333 -31.54 -3.18 -1.44
CA GLN A 333 -30.86 -3.95 -0.39
C GLN A 333 -29.36 -3.67 -0.33
N GLU A 334 -28.68 -3.58 -1.48
CA GLU A 334 -27.27 -3.22 -1.56
C GLU A 334 -27.04 -1.80 -1.03
N LEU A 335 -27.88 -0.83 -1.41
CA LEU A 335 -27.82 0.54 -0.89
C LEU A 335 -28.02 0.58 0.64
N GLU A 336 -29.02 -0.12 1.18
CA GLU A 336 -29.23 -0.21 2.63
C GLU A 336 -28.01 -0.82 3.34
N SER A 337 -27.39 -1.85 2.76
CA SER A 337 -26.18 -2.47 3.32
C SER A 337 -24.97 -1.52 3.29
N LEU A 338 -24.84 -0.69 2.25
CA LEU A 338 -23.77 0.29 2.12
C LEU A 338 -23.96 1.46 3.09
N TYR A 339 -25.18 1.97 3.26
CA TYR A 339 -25.48 3.00 4.26
C TYR A 339 -25.14 2.53 5.67
N LYS A 340 -25.45 1.28 6.01
CA LYS A 340 -25.10 0.71 7.31
C LYS A 340 -23.58 0.62 7.53
N LYS A 341 -22.82 0.24 6.50
CA LYS A 341 -21.35 0.21 6.58
C LYS A 341 -20.74 1.60 6.76
N ILE A 342 -21.30 2.62 6.10
CA ILE A 342 -20.87 4.01 6.27
C ILE A 342 -21.13 4.48 7.70
N ASP A 343 -22.31 4.21 8.25
CA ASP A 343 -22.66 4.54 9.65
C ASP A 343 -21.73 3.85 10.65
N ASP A 344 -21.43 2.56 10.44
CA ASP A 344 -20.47 1.82 11.28
C ASP A 344 -19.06 2.44 11.23
N GLN A 345 -18.60 2.89 10.04
CA GLN A 345 -17.31 3.55 9.87
C GLN A 345 -17.27 4.96 10.49
N GLU A 346 -18.34 5.74 10.38
CA GLU A 346 -18.46 7.05 11.01
C GLU A 346 -18.37 6.93 12.54
N GLN A 347 -19.03 5.92 13.13
CA GLN A 347 -18.93 5.64 14.57
C GLN A 347 -17.52 5.18 14.98
N GLU A 348 -16.79 4.46 14.13
CA GLU A 348 -15.40 4.06 14.40
C GLU A 348 -14.46 5.28 14.36
N ILE A 349 -14.64 6.17 13.38
CA ILE A 349 -13.90 7.44 13.30
C ILE A 349 -14.17 8.29 14.54
N GLU A 350 -15.43 8.43 14.97
CA GLU A 350 -15.78 9.19 16.18
C GLU A 350 -15.10 8.64 17.44
N LYS A 351 -15.02 7.30 17.57
CA LYS A 351 -14.29 6.65 18.67
C LYS A 351 -12.77 6.93 18.61
N LEU A 352 -12.18 6.87 17.42
CA LEU A 352 -10.76 7.17 17.25
C LEU A 352 -10.45 8.64 17.53
N GLU A 353 -11.31 9.57 17.10
CA GLU A 353 -11.18 11.00 17.41
C GLU A 353 -11.30 11.26 18.91
N ALA A 354 -12.17 10.53 19.62
CA ALA A 354 -12.29 10.64 21.07
C ALA A 354 -11.01 10.17 21.80
N LEU A 355 -10.36 9.11 21.32
CA LEU A 355 -9.09 8.63 21.87
C LEU A 355 -7.96 9.63 21.65
N VAL A 356 -7.87 10.22 20.45
CA VAL A 356 -6.85 11.23 20.12
C VAL A 356 -7.00 12.50 20.96
N LYS A 357 -8.22 12.86 21.39
CA LYS A 357 -8.47 14.01 22.28
C LYS A 357 -8.14 13.75 23.76
N MET A 358 -7.91 12.50 24.15
CA MET A 358 -7.60 12.12 25.54
C MET A 358 -6.10 12.07 25.84
N ASP A 359 -5.26 11.92 24.81
CA ASP A 359 -3.80 12.07 24.86
C ASP A 359 -3.39 13.55 24.67
#